data_AF-A0A916YVK4-F1
#
_entry.id   AF-A0A916YVK4-F1
#
_cell.length_a   1.000
_cell.length_b   1.000
_cell.length_c   1.000
_cell.angle_alpha   90.00
_cell.angle_beta   90.00
_cell.angle_gamma   90.00
#
_symmetry.space_group_name_H-M   'P 1'
#
loop_
_entity.id
_entity.type
_entity.pdbx_description
1 polymer ?
#
loop_
_entity_poly.entity_id
_entity_poly.type
_entity_poly.pdbx_seq_one_letter_code
_entity_poly.pdbx_strand_id
1 'polypeptide(L)'
;MFHVNFSAKSFVNKMLVLSVCFCSFQALAQKNVQKGGNRVDALIQRNRKLTNEINALNQLIIKQSNQILSQEGITNYYKSVLKSSRDSTATVSSAYTEYKQKTDAELASLKIAFADSMELFREFRKQALKDKNRVVKDTNVVRVYTMPYDQVRVRVLRKILDEGIGLVIERNTDEGFLVSKVFKDRKTKGLFKKTIETRVDCDIKMVQHPYEDNKTLFYASTRVQEKSRKDSQFIELTDNKVIKDYQKKLLKFFDDFLVGN
;
A
#
# COMPACT_ATOMS: atom_id res chain seq x y z
N MET A 1 -4.36 -17.03 -55.53
CA MET A 1 -5.74 -16.64 -55.23
C MET A 1 -6.36 -16.16 -56.54
N PHE A 2 -7.16 -17.00 -57.20
CA PHE A 2 -7.78 -16.66 -58.49
C PHE A 2 -9.06 -15.87 -58.24
N HIS A 3 -9.07 -14.57 -58.59
CA HIS A 3 -10.27 -13.76 -58.60
C HIS A 3 -11.07 -14.06 -59.87
N VAL A 4 -12.23 -14.67 -59.72
CA VAL A 4 -13.26 -14.69 -60.78
C VAL A 4 -14.33 -13.69 -60.36
N ASN A 5 -14.27 -12.48 -60.91
CA ASN A 5 -15.29 -11.45 -60.76
C ASN A 5 -16.52 -11.86 -61.59
N PHE A 6 -17.45 -12.61 -61.00
CA PHE A 6 -18.72 -12.92 -61.63
C PHE A 6 -19.76 -11.84 -61.25
N SER A 7 -20.05 -10.92 -62.17
CA SER A 7 -21.10 -9.92 -62.00
C SER A 7 -22.45 -10.51 -62.39
N ALA A 8 -23.32 -10.75 -61.40
CA ALA A 8 -24.69 -11.25 -61.59
C ALA A 8 -25.52 -10.37 -62.54
N LYS A 9 -25.23 -9.06 -62.61
CA LYS A 9 -25.88 -8.10 -63.52
C LYS A 9 -25.61 -8.42 -65.00
N SER A 10 -24.42 -8.95 -65.32
CA SER A 10 -24.05 -9.32 -66.69
C SER A 10 -24.74 -10.61 -67.14
N PHE A 11 -24.97 -11.56 -66.21
CA PHE A 11 -25.61 -12.83 -66.52
C PHE A 11 -27.13 -12.69 -66.75
N VAL A 12 -27.81 -11.90 -65.90
CA VAL A 12 -29.26 -11.65 -66.03
C VAL A 12 -29.59 -10.87 -67.32
N ASN A 13 -28.78 -9.86 -67.68
CA ASN A 13 -28.98 -9.12 -68.94
C ASN A 13 -28.76 -10.00 -70.18
N LYS A 14 -27.83 -10.96 -70.14
CA LYS A 14 -27.59 -11.88 -71.28
C LYS A 14 -28.72 -12.92 -71.42
N MET A 15 -29.32 -13.37 -70.33
CA MET A 15 -30.46 -14.29 -70.37
C MET A 15 -31.76 -13.62 -70.87
N LEU A 16 -31.98 -12.35 -70.52
CA LEU A 16 -33.16 -11.58 -70.97
C LEU A 16 -33.16 -11.34 -72.49
N VAL A 17 -31.99 -11.14 -73.10
CA VAL A 17 -31.86 -10.96 -74.56
C VAL A 17 -32.16 -12.25 -75.34
N LEU A 18 -31.88 -13.42 -74.78
CA LEU A 18 -32.20 -14.71 -75.41
C LEU A 18 -33.70 -15.06 -75.34
N SER A 19 -34.44 -14.49 -74.39
CA SER A 19 -35.87 -14.75 -74.20
C SER A 19 -36.80 -13.99 -75.17
N VAL A 20 -36.30 -12.99 -75.90
CA VAL A 20 -37.15 -12.07 -76.70
C VAL A 20 -37.25 -12.45 -78.19
N CYS A 21 -36.49 -13.43 -78.68
CA CYS A 21 -36.44 -13.73 -80.13
C CYS A 21 -37.27 -14.93 -80.64
N PHE A 22 -38.12 -15.58 -79.84
CA PHE A 22 -38.78 -16.83 -80.28
C PHE A 22 -40.31 -16.90 -80.11
N CYS A 23 -41.00 -15.76 -80.28
CA CYS A 23 -42.47 -15.71 -80.41
C CYS A 23 -42.90 -15.27 -81.82
N SER A 24 -42.58 -16.05 -82.84
CA SER A 24 -43.21 -15.90 -84.16
C SER A 24 -42.90 -17.10 -85.03
N PHE A 25 -43.80 -18.08 -85.07
CA PHE A 25 -44.13 -18.90 -86.26
C PHE A 25 -45.18 -19.96 -85.87
N GLN A 26 -46.45 -19.61 -85.98
CA GLN A 26 -47.55 -20.58 -86.09
C GLN A 26 -48.54 -20.07 -87.14
N ALA A 27 -48.34 -20.46 -88.40
CA ALA A 27 -49.42 -20.45 -89.39
C ALA A 27 -49.08 -21.31 -90.62
N LEU A 28 -50.05 -22.15 -91.00
CA LEU A 28 -50.26 -22.85 -92.29
C LEU A 28 -49.36 -24.03 -92.71
N ALA A 29 -49.95 -25.23 -92.67
CA ALA A 29 -49.81 -26.22 -93.72
C ALA A 29 -51.10 -27.05 -93.86
N GLN A 30 -51.88 -26.82 -94.93
CA GLN A 30 -52.92 -27.73 -95.42
C GLN A 30 -52.60 -28.10 -96.88
N LYS A 31 -52.86 -29.38 -97.21
CA LYS A 31 -52.81 -30.08 -98.52
C LYS A 31 -51.45 -30.63 -99.02
N ASN A 32 -51.10 -31.83 -98.55
CA ASN A 32 -50.58 -32.97 -99.34
C ASN A 32 -50.51 -34.23 -98.45
N VAL A 33 -51.59 -35.01 -98.40
CA VAL A 33 -52.00 -35.73 -97.16
C VAL A 33 -51.41 -37.13 -96.92
N GLN A 34 -50.81 -37.86 -97.88
CA GLN A 34 -50.43 -39.27 -97.61
C GLN A 34 -48.93 -39.61 -97.53
N LYS A 35 -48.01 -38.73 -97.96
CA LYS A 35 -46.57 -38.80 -97.59
C LYS A 35 -46.11 -37.64 -96.70
N GLY A 36 -46.93 -36.60 -96.57
CA GLY A 36 -46.69 -35.44 -95.69
C GLY A 36 -47.11 -35.68 -94.24
N GLY A 37 -48.15 -36.49 -93.98
CA GLY A 37 -48.68 -36.76 -92.62
C GLY A 37 -47.62 -37.31 -91.67
N ASN A 38 -46.93 -38.39 -92.05
CA ASN A 38 -45.88 -38.98 -91.21
C ASN A 38 -44.70 -38.04 -90.91
N ARG A 39 -44.38 -37.10 -91.82
CA ARG A 39 -43.33 -36.09 -91.60
C ARG A 39 -43.79 -34.95 -90.70
N VAL A 40 -45.03 -34.50 -90.87
CA VAL A 40 -45.64 -33.46 -90.02
C VAL A 40 -45.84 -33.98 -88.60
N ASP A 41 -46.31 -35.22 -88.42
CA ASP A 41 -46.46 -35.83 -87.10
C ASP A 41 -45.11 -36.03 -86.40
N ALA A 42 -44.07 -36.45 -87.12
CA ALA A 42 -42.71 -36.53 -86.58
C ALA A 42 -42.17 -35.15 -86.15
N LEU A 43 -42.45 -34.09 -86.92
CA LEU A 43 -42.09 -32.72 -86.55
C LEU A 43 -42.88 -32.22 -85.33
N ILE A 44 -44.17 -32.55 -85.24
CA ILE A 44 -45.01 -32.21 -84.07
C ILE A 44 -44.49 -32.93 -82.83
N GLN A 45 -44.14 -34.21 -82.92
CA GLN A 45 -43.55 -34.96 -81.81
C GLN A 45 -42.19 -34.38 -81.40
N ARG A 46 -41.33 -34.03 -82.36
CA ARG A 46 -40.05 -33.38 -82.09
C ARG A 46 -40.23 -32.01 -81.42
N ASN A 47 -41.18 -31.21 -81.88
CA ASN A 47 -41.50 -29.91 -81.27
C ASN A 47 -42.02 -30.09 -79.84
N ARG A 48 -42.93 -31.06 -79.60
CA ARG A 48 -43.39 -31.38 -78.24
C ARG A 48 -42.23 -31.79 -77.33
N LYS A 49 -41.30 -32.60 -77.83
CA LYS A 49 -40.10 -33.00 -77.09
C LYS A 49 -39.22 -31.78 -76.76
N LEU A 50 -38.94 -30.92 -77.74
CA LEU A 50 -38.17 -29.70 -77.54
C LEU A 50 -38.85 -28.75 -76.55
N THR A 51 -40.17 -28.58 -76.62
CA THR A 51 -40.92 -27.76 -75.65
C THR A 51 -40.79 -28.31 -74.23
N ASN A 52 -40.87 -29.63 -74.06
CA ASN A 52 -40.69 -30.27 -72.75
C ASN A 52 -39.25 -30.11 -72.22
N GLU A 53 -38.24 -30.24 -73.08
CA GLU A 53 -36.83 -30.02 -72.73
C GLU A 53 -36.58 -28.54 -72.34
N ILE A 54 -37.15 -27.59 -73.08
CA ILE A 54 -37.09 -26.16 -72.75
C ILE A 54 -37.72 -25.88 -71.38
N ASN A 55 -38.89 -26.46 -71.11
CA ASN A 55 -39.56 -26.30 -69.82
C ASN A 55 -38.75 -26.88 -68.67
N ALA A 56 -38.13 -28.05 -68.87
CA ALA A 56 -37.25 -28.66 -67.87
C ALA A 56 -35.99 -27.81 -67.61
N LEU A 57 -35.38 -27.27 -68.66
CA LEU A 57 -34.22 -26.36 -68.54
C LEU A 57 -34.59 -25.08 -67.80
N ASN A 58 -35.74 -24.47 -68.10
CA ASN A 58 -36.23 -23.28 -67.41
C ASN A 58 -36.45 -23.53 -65.91
N GLN A 59 -37.04 -24.67 -65.54
CA GLN A 59 -37.19 -25.04 -64.14
C GLN A 59 -35.84 -25.23 -63.43
N LEU A 60 -34.87 -25.84 -64.11
CA LEU A 60 -33.52 -26.03 -63.57
C LEU A 60 -32.80 -24.69 -63.37
N ILE A 61 -32.91 -23.75 -64.33
CA ILE A 61 -32.36 -22.39 -64.22
C ILE A 61 -32.98 -21.64 -63.03
N ILE A 62 -34.30 -21.70 -62.86
CA ILE A 62 -34.98 -21.07 -61.72
C ILE A 62 -34.48 -21.66 -60.40
N LYS A 63 -34.34 -22.99 -60.32
CA LYS A 63 -33.85 -23.67 -59.12
C LYS A 63 -32.41 -23.27 -58.79
N GLN A 64 -31.53 -23.20 -59.79
CA GLN A 64 -30.15 -22.74 -59.61
C GLN A 64 -30.06 -21.27 -59.21
N SER A 65 -30.90 -20.40 -59.79
CA SER A 65 -30.94 -18.98 -59.44
C SER A 65 -31.34 -18.77 -57.98
N ASN A 66 -32.35 -19.50 -57.49
CA ASN A 66 -32.76 -19.45 -56.09
C ASN A 66 -31.66 -19.95 -55.14
N GLN A 67 -30.92 -20.99 -55.54
CA GLN A 67 -29.78 -21.49 -54.77
C GLN A 67 -28.65 -20.45 -54.68
N ILE A 68 -28.30 -19.78 -55.78
CA ILE A 68 -27.28 -18.73 -55.81
C ILE A 68 -27.68 -17.56 -54.90
N LEU A 69 -28.92 -17.10 -54.98
CA LEU A 69 -29.43 -16.03 -54.12
C LEU A 69 -29.34 -16.40 -52.63
N SER A 70 -29.67 -17.65 -52.27
CA SER A 70 -29.53 -18.13 -50.89
C SER A 70 -28.07 -18.15 -50.42
N GLN A 71 -27.14 -18.58 -51.28
CA GLN A 71 -25.71 -18.64 -50.97
C GLN A 71 -25.09 -17.24 -50.84
N GLU A 72 -25.56 -16.28 -51.64
CA GLU A 72 -25.14 -14.88 -51.53
C GLU A 72 -25.59 -14.27 -50.19
N GLY A 73 -26.82 -14.57 -49.76
CA GLY A 73 -27.32 -14.18 -48.44
C GLY A 73 -26.46 -14.72 -47.30
N ILE A 74 -26.11 -16.01 -47.35
CA ILE A 74 -25.22 -16.66 -46.36
C ILE A 74 -23.83 -16.02 -46.38
N THR A 75 -23.28 -15.75 -47.56
CA THR A 75 -21.95 -15.14 -47.71
C THR A 75 -21.93 -13.73 -47.11
N ASN A 76 -22.97 -12.93 -47.35
CA ASN A 76 -23.08 -11.59 -46.80
C ASN A 76 -23.24 -11.59 -45.27
N TYR A 77 -23.99 -12.55 -44.74
CA TYR A 77 -24.08 -12.78 -43.30
C TYR A 77 -22.71 -13.07 -42.68
N TYR A 78 -21.96 -14.04 -43.21
CA TYR A 78 -20.63 -14.36 -42.68
C TYR A 78 -19.63 -13.21 -42.82
N LYS A 79 -19.66 -12.44 -43.91
CA LYS A 79 -18.85 -11.23 -44.05
C LYS A 79 -19.15 -10.21 -42.95
N SER A 80 -20.42 -10.00 -42.63
CA SER A 80 -20.81 -9.09 -41.56
C SER A 80 -20.33 -9.58 -40.19
N VAL A 81 -20.50 -10.87 -39.90
CA VAL A 81 -20.04 -11.47 -38.64
C VAL A 81 -18.51 -11.36 -38.49
N LEU A 82 -17.75 -11.64 -39.56
CA LEU A 82 -16.30 -11.51 -39.56
C LEU A 82 -15.85 -10.05 -39.34
N LYS A 83 -16.56 -9.09 -39.93
CA LYS A 83 -16.29 -7.67 -39.71
C LYS A 83 -16.53 -7.29 -38.24
N SER A 84 -17.69 -7.65 -37.68
CA SER A 84 -18.00 -7.40 -36.28
C SER A 84 -16.98 -8.06 -35.33
N SER A 85 -16.59 -9.30 -35.60
CA SER A 85 -15.57 -10.01 -34.81
C SER A 85 -14.20 -9.31 -34.85
N ARG A 86 -13.78 -8.83 -36.03
CA ARG A 86 -12.55 -8.05 -36.19
C ARG A 86 -12.62 -6.74 -35.40
N ASP A 87 -13.73 -6.01 -35.49
CA ASP A 87 -13.91 -4.75 -34.79
C ASP A 87 -13.90 -4.96 -33.26
N SER A 88 -14.60 -5.99 -32.76
CA SER A 88 -14.55 -6.37 -31.34
C SER A 88 -13.15 -6.74 -30.88
N THR A 89 -12.38 -7.48 -31.68
CA THR A 89 -11.00 -7.85 -31.35
C THR A 89 -10.10 -6.61 -31.26
N ALA A 90 -10.28 -5.64 -32.16
CA ALA A 90 -9.56 -4.38 -32.12
C ALA A 90 -9.86 -3.59 -30.83
N THR A 91 -11.13 -3.52 -30.42
CA THR A 91 -11.55 -2.86 -29.17
C THR A 91 -10.95 -3.53 -27.93
N VAL A 92 -10.93 -4.86 -27.88
CA VAL A 92 -10.33 -5.60 -26.75
C VAL A 92 -8.82 -5.36 -26.68
N SER A 93 -8.14 -5.36 -27.83
CA SER A 93 -6.70 -5.09 -27.90
C SER A 93 -6.34 -3.68 -27.42
N SER A 94 -7.12 -2.67 -27.82
CA SER A 94 -6.90 -1.29 -27.35
C SER A 94 -7.15 -1.16 -25.85
N ALA A 95 -8.24 -1.74 -25.34
CA ALA A 95 -8.56 -1.71 -23.91
C ALA A 95 -7.49 -2.41 -23.06
N TYR A 96 -6.97 -3.55 -23.52
CA TYR A 96 -5.87 -4.25 -22.85
C TYR A 96 -4.59 -3.42 -22.80
N THR A 97 -4.27 -2.71 -23.89
CA THR A 97 -3.08 -1.85 -23.94
C THR A 97 -3.19 -0.68 -22.97
N GLU A 98 -4.36 -0.03 -22.89
CA GLU A 98 -4.61 1.05 -21.94
C GLU A 98 -4.55 0.56 -20.49
N TYR A 99 -5.17 -0.59 -20.20
CA TYR A 99 -5.12 -1.20 -18.87
C TYR A 99 -3.70 -1.52 -18.44
N LYS A 100 -2.90 -2.09 -19.35
CA LYS A 100 -1.49 -2.38 -19.10
C LYS A 100 -0.70 -1.11 -18.78
N GLN A 101 -0.87 -0.05 -19.56
CA GLN A 101 -0.19 1.23 -19.32
C GLN A 101 -0.55 1.84 -17.96
N LYS A 102 -1.83 1.81 -17.57
CA LYS A 102 -2.27 2.29 -16.25
C LYS A 102 -1.64 1.48 -15.11
N THR A 103 -1.67 0.15 -15.23
CA THR A 103 -1.08 -0.75 -14.23
C THR A 103 0.43 -0.52 -14.08
N ASP A 104 1.15 -0.37 -15.19
CA ASP A 104 2.59 -0.11 -15.18
C ASP A 104 2.92 1.26 -14.53
N ALA A 105 2.10 2.28 -14.76
CA ALA A 105 2.25 3.60 -14.15
C ALA A 105 1.97 3.58 -12.64
N GLU A 106 0.89 2.91 -12.20
CA GLU A 106 0.56 2.74 -10.78
C GLU A 106 1.66 1.96 -10.05
N LEU A 107 2.17 0.89 -10.66
CA LEU A 107 3.28 0.10 -10.09
C LEU A 107 4.55 0.94 -9.94
N ALA A 108 4.86 1.80 -10.91
CA ALA A 108 6.00 2.71 -10.82
C ALA A 108 5.83 3.73 -9.70
N SER A 109 4.63 4.32 -9.57
CA SER A 109 4.31 5.27 -8.50
C SER A 109 4.40 4.62 -7.12
N LEU A 110 3.88 3.39 -6.96
CA LEU A 110 3.91 2.66 -5.69
C LEU A 110 5.35 2.34 -5.25
N LYS A 111 6.24 1.98 -6.20
CA LYS A 111 7.66 1.74 -5.92
C LYS A 111 8.38 2.99 -5.40
N ILE A 112 8.05 4.16 -5.96
CA ILE A 112 8.62 5.44 -5.51
C ILE A 112 8.14 5.76 -4.10
N ALA A 113 6.82 5.72 -3.85
CA ALA A 113 6.25 5.98 -2.54
C ALA A 113 6.80 5.03 -1.45
N PHE A 114 7.02 3.76 -1.79
CA PHE A 114 7.64 2.80 -0.88
C PHE A 114 9.10 3.17 -0.56
N ALA A 115 9.89 3.56 -1.56
CA ALA A 115 11.27 3.99 -1.35
C ALA A 115 11.35 5.23 -0.44
N ASP A 116 10.50 6.23 -0.68
CA ASP A 116 10.42 7.45 0.14
C ASP A 116 10.04 7.13 1.59
N SER A 117 9.06 6.24 1.79
CA SER A 117 8.66 5.81 3.13
C SER A 117 9.80 5.10 3.88
N MET A 118 10.57 4.28 3.19
CA MET A 118 11.72 3.58 3.76
C MET A 118 12.86 4.54 4.12
N GLU A 119 13.04 5.60 3.35
CA GLU A 119 14.00 6.66 3.65
C GLU A 119 13.60 7.43 4.91
N LEU A 120 12.33 7.84 5.02
CA LEU A 120 11.78 8.47 6.22
C LEU A 120 11.96 7.59 7.47
N PHE A 121 11.71 6.28 7.37
CA PHE A 121 11.95 5.35 8.47
C PHE A 121 13.43 5.29 8.88
N ARG A 122 14.35 5.33 7.90
CA ARG A 122 15.79 5.37 8.19
C ARG A 122 16.19 6.67 8.88
N GLU A 123 15.66 7.81 8.44
CA GLU A 123 15.91 9.11 9.06
C GLU A 123 15.36 9.16 10.49
N PHE A 124 14.12 8.72 10.69
CA PHE A 124 13.50 8.62 12.00
C PHE A 124 14.34 7.75 12.95
N ARG A 125 14.82 6.59 12.48
CA ARG A 125 15.69 5.72 13.27
C ARG A 125 17.03 6.37 13.60
N LYS A 126 17.64 7.09 12.66
CA LYS A 126 18.88 7.87 12.90
C LYS A 126 18.63 8.97 13.93
N GLN A 127 17.51 9.67 13.85
CA GLN A 127 17.14 10.72 14.79
C GLN A 127 16.89 10.16 16.19
N ALA A 128 16.11 9.08 16.32
CA ALA A 128 15.89 8.38 17.58
C ALA A 128 17.21 7.91 18.23
N LEU A 129 18.18 7.42 17.45
CA LEU A 129 19.51 7.06 17.95
C LEU A 129 20.30 8.29 18.41
N LYS A 130 20.26 9.40 17.67
CA LYS A 130 20.89 10.67 18.07
C LYS A 130 20.30 11.20 19.37
N ASP A 131 18.97 11.17 19.51
CA ASP A 131 18.25 11.68 20.67
C ASP A 131 18.49 10.81 21.91
N LYS A 132 18.48 9.47 21.74
CA LYS A 132 18.90 8.54 22.79
C LYS A 132 20.32 8.82 23.27
N ASN A 133 21.25 9.10 22.34
CA ASN A 133 22.63 9.44 22.68
C ASN A 133 22.80 10.83 23.30
N ARG A 134 21.88 11.77 23.06
CA ARG A 134 21.92 13.12 23.64
C ARG A 134 21.44 13.15 25.08
N VAL A 135 20.41 12.37 25.43
CA VAL A 135 19.89 12.26 26.80
C VAL A 135 20.88 11.53 27.72
N VAL A 136 21.58 10.51 27.23
CA VAL A 136 22.66 9.83 27.98
C VAL A 136 23.83 10.77 28.29
N LYS A 137 23.93 11.93 27.63
CA LYS A 137 25.03 12.90 27.78
C LYS A 137 24.70 14.14 28.61
N ASP A 138 23.49 14.28 29.17
CA ASP A 138 23.25 15.34 30.15
C ASP A 138 24.05 15.03 31.42
N THR A 139 25.23 15.66 31.54
CA THR A 139 26.19 15.43 32.64
C THR A 139 25.63 15.77 34.02
N ASN A 140 24.47 16.43 34.09
CA ASN A 140 23.82 16.78 35.34
C ASN A 140 22.86 15.69 35.84
N VAL A 141 22.52 14.71 34.99
CA VAL A 141 21.73 13.54 35.40
C VAL A 141 22.60 12.67 36.28
N VAL A 142 22.18 12.50 37.53
CA VAL A 142 22.95 11.74 38.52
C VAL A 142 22.54 10.26 38.51
N ARG A 143 21.26 9.96 38.23
CA ARG A 143 20.72 8.60 38.10
C ARG A 143 19.61 8.53 37.05
N VAL A 144 19.44 7.36 36.44
CA VAL A 144 18.28 7.01 35.60
C VAL A 144 17.64 5.78 36.18
N TYR A 145 16.37 5.88 36.59
CA TYR A 145 15.61 4.76 37.13
C TYR A 145 14.69 4.19 36.06
N THR A 146 14.63 2.86 35.96
CA THR A 146 13.76 2.12 35.02
C THR A 146 12.35 1.97 35.58
N MET A 147 11.75 3.10 35.96
CA MET A 147 10.39 3.18 36.48
C MET A 147 9.72 4.48 36.00
N PRO A 148 8.37 4.50 35.84
CA PRO A 148 7.62 5.71 35.55
C PRO A 148 7.75 6.77 36.65
N TYR A 149 7.64 8.04 36.27
CA TYR A 149 7.82 9.20 37.16
C TYR A 149 6.96 9.12 38.43
N ASP A 150 5.67 8.81 38.30
CA ASP A 150 4.75 8.75 39.44
C ASP A 150 5.16 7.66 40.44
N GLN A 151 5.62 6.52 39.94
CA GLN A 151 6.06 5.42 40.80
C GLN A 151 7.35 5.78 41.55
N VAL A 152 8.31 6.40 40.86
CA VAL A 152 9.55 6.88 41.50
C VAL A 152 9.22 7.94 42.56
N ARG A 153 8.39 8.93 42.24
CA ARG A 153 7.99 9.99 43.16
C ARG A 153 7.35 9.43 44.42
N VAL A 154 6.38 8.53 44.28
CA VAL A 154 5.69 7.89 45.42
C VAL A 154 6.65 7.04 46.25
N ARG A 155 7.52 6.24 45.62
CA ARG A 155 8.50 5.41 46.34
C ARG A 155 9.50 6.25 47.12
N VAL A 156 10.02 7.32 46.52
CA VAL A 156 10.95 8.26 47.18
C VAL A 156 10.28 8.93 48.38
N LEU A 157 9.06 9.46 48.21
CA LEU A 157 8.32 10.11 49.30
C LEU A 157 8.02 9.16 50.46
N ARG A 158 7.49 7.96 50.16
CA ARG A 158 7.26 6.93 51.19
C ARG A 158 8.53 6.61 51.95
N LYS A 159 9.66 6.59 51.25
CA LYS A 159 10.93 6.24 51.86
C LYS A 159 11.48 7.37 52.73
N ILE A 160 11.36 8.62 52.31
CA ILE A 160 11.77 9.75 53.15
C ILE A 160 10.97 9.80 54.45
N LEU A 161 9.68 9.45 54.39
CA LEU A 161 8.79 9.40 55.55
C LEU A 161 9.00 8.16 56.45
N ASP A 162 9.85 7.21 56.05
CA ASP A 162 10.18 6.03 56.86
C ASP A 162 11.06 6.45 58.06
N GLU A 163 10.54 6.23 59.26
CA GLU A 163 11.13 6.68 60.54
C GLU A 163 12.59 6.22 60.72
N GLY A 164 12.98 5.10 60.10
CA GLY A 164 14.33 4.54 60.20
C GLY A 164 15.44 5.31 59.48
N ILE A 165 15.11 6.23 58.56
CA ILE A 165 16.13 6.89 57.73
C ILE A 165 16.52 8.27 58.25
N GLY A 166 15.63 8.96 58.97
CA GLY A 166 15.91 10.31 59.48
C GLY A 166 16.20 11.34 58.37
N LEU A 167 15.53 11.20 57.23
CA LEU A 167 15.48 12.24 56.19
C LEU A 167 14.33 13.20 56.50
N VAL A 168 14.54 14.50 56.30
CA VAL A 168 13.53 15.54 56.51
C VAL A 168 13.24 16.21 55.17
N ILE A 169 11.97 16.36 54.82
CA ILE A 169 11.55 17.12 53.64
C ILE A 169 11.45 18.59 54.05
N GLU A 170 12.40 19.40 53.59
CA GLU A 170 12.39 20.85 53.83
C GLU A 170 11.50 21.57 52.79
N ARG A 171 11.40 21.02 51.58
CA ARG A 171 10.55 21.55 50.51
C ARG A 171 10.03 20.42 49.63
N ASN A 172 8.75 20.48 49.28
CA ASN A 172 8.11 19.59 48.33
C ASN A 172 7.42 20.44 47.25
N THR A 173 7.82 20.28 46.00
CA THR A 173 7.20 20.92 44.84
C THR A 173 6.78 19.85 43.84
N ASP A 174 6.05 20.26 42.80
CA ASP A 174 5.70 19.36 41.70
C ASP A 174 6.92 18.91 40.89
N GLU A 175 7.98 19.72 40.89
CA GLU A 175 9.20 19.41 40.15
C GLU A 175 10.22 18.60 40.96
N GLY A 176 10.12 18.54 42.29
CA GLY A 176 11.17 17.94 43.11
C GLY A 176 11.02 18.07 44.63
N PHE A 177 12.08 17.68 45.34
CA PHE A 177 12.15 17.70 46.80
C PHE A 177 13.49 18.28 47.26
N LEU A 178 13.45 19.13 48.29
CA LEU A 178 14.62 19.43 49.09
C LEU A 178 14.59 18.52 50.32
N VAL A 179 15.59 17.63 50.41
CA VAL A 179 15.71 16.67 51.49
C VAL A 179 16.98 16.92 52.29
N SER A 180 16.85 16.94 53.61
CA SER A 180 17.95 17.16 54.53
C SER A 180 18.19 15.93 55.40
N LYS A 181 19.47 15.61 55.64
CA LYS A 181 19.89 14.58 56.60
C LYS A 181 21.04 15.06 57.44
N VAL A 182 20.98 14.82 58.74
CA VAL A 182 22.10 15.07 59.66
C VAL A 182 22.82 13.77 59.94
N PHE A 183 24.07 13.68 59.50
CA PHE A 183 24.99 12.61 59.84
C PHE A 183 25.78 13.00 61.09
N LYS A 184 25.85 12.09 62.07
CA LYS A 184 26.68 12.27 63.26
C LYS A 184 27.94 11.43 63.12
N ASP A 185 29.00 12.05 62.61
CA ASP A 185 30.27 11.37 62.40
C ASP A 185 31.18 11.54 63.61
N ARG A 186 31.72 10.43 64.11
CA ARG A 186 32.82 10.44 65.08
C ARG A 186 34.13 10.45 64.31
N LYS A 187 34.75 11.63 64.14
CA LYS A 187 36.12 11.70 63.59
C LYS A 187 37.11 11.46 64.73
N THR A 188 37.74 10.28 64.73
CA THR A 188 38.91 9.97 65.57
C THR A 188 40.19 10.34 64.79
N LYS A 189 40.73 11.54 65.04
CA LYS A 189 42.13 11.85 64.74
C LYS A 189 42.85 12.14 66.06
N GLY A 190 43.66 11.19 66.52
CA GLY A 190 44.43 11.28 67.77
C GLY A 190 43.60 11.04 69.06
N LEU A 191 44.22 11.33 70.21
CA LEU A 191 43.67 11.16 71.59
C LEU A 191 42.36 11.92 71.87
N PHE A 192 41.89 12.78 70.96
CA PHE A 192 40.67 13.55 71.13
C PHE A 192 39.59 13.06 70.18
N LYS A 193 38.57 12.38 70.73
CA LYS A 193 37.34 12.06 70.00
C LYS A 193 36.57 13.36 69.73
N LYS A 194 36.50 13.79 68.46
CA LYS A 194 35.63 14.89 68.05
C LYS A 194 34.37 14.33 67.41
N THR A 195 33.21 14.69 67.95
CA THR A 195 31.91 14.48 67.29
C THR A 195 31.66 15.67 66.38
N ILE A 196 31.37 15.41 65.10
CA ILE A 196 31.00 16.41 64.11
C ILE A 196 29.61 16.07 63.62
N GLU A 197 28.74 17.08 63.58
CA GLU A 197 27.43 16.97 62.96
C GLU A 197 27.52 17.51 61.54
N THR A 198 27.19 16.69 60.56
CA THR A 198 27.24 17.05 59.14
C THR A 198 25.82 17.05 58.59
N ARG A 199 25.29 18.23 58.26
CA ARG A 199 24.02 18.38 57.56
C ARG A 199 24.26 18.28 56.05
N VAL A 200 23.50 17.43 55.39
CA VAL A 200 23.53 17.25 53.94
C VAL A 200 22.15 17.60 53.42
N ASP A 201 22.08 18.67 52.62
CA ASP A 201 20.88 19.11 51.94
C ASP A 201 20.98 18.72 50.47
N CYS A 202 19.98 18.02 49.96
CA CYS A 202 19.95 17.53 48.60
C CYS A 202 18.68 18.03 47.91
N ASP A 203 18.86 18.89 46.92
CA ASP A 203 17.80 19.32 46.02
C ASP A 203 17.69 18.30 44.88
N ILE A 204 16.57 17.58 44.88
CA ILE A 204 16.27 16.48 43.98
C ILE A 204 15.22 16.96 42.99
N LYS A 205 15.57 16.95 41.70
CA LYS A 205 14.62 17.17 40.61
C LYS A 205 14.42 15.89 39.83
N MET A 206 13.16 15.51 39.61
CA MET A 206 12.79 14.32 38.85
C MET A 206 12.04 14.73 37.60
N VAL A 207 12.37 14.11 36.48
CA VAL A 207 11.71 14.38 35.20
C VAL A 207 11.46 13.06 34.50
N GLN A 208 10.28 12.92 33.89
CA GLN A 208 9.99 11.77 33.03
C GLN A 208 10.95 11.78 31.82
N HIS A 209 11.45 10.61 31.43
CA HIS A 209 12.32 10.53 30.27
C HIS A 209 11.52 10.87 28.99
N PRO A 210 11.99 11.80 28.13
CA PRO A 210 11.20 12.35 27.03
C PRO A 210 10.83 11.35 25.92
N TYR A 211 11.50 10.19 25.89
CA TYR A 211 11.31 9.16 24.86
C TYR A 211 10.98 7.77 25.42
N GLU A 212 11.02 7.60 26.75
CA GLU A 212 10.85 6.29 27.36
C GLU A 212 9.98 6.45 28.60
N ASP A 213 8.67 6.25 28.46
CA ASP A 213 7.70 6.53 29.53
C ASP A 213 7.95 5.74 30.82
N ASN A 214 8.64 4.60 30.69
CA ASN A 214 9.03 3.74 31.80
C ASN A 214 10.38 4.12 32.44
N LYS A 215 10.91 5.31 32.15
CA LYS A 215 12.15 5.81 32.74
C LYS A 215 11.97 7.19 33.36
N THR A 216 12.69 7.40 34.47
CA THR A 216 12.75 8.67 35.18
C THR A 216 14.19 9.13 35.30
N LEU A 217 14.44 10.38 34.92
CA LEU A 217 15.71 11.08 35.07
C LEU A 217 15.76 11.73 36.45
N PHE A 218 16.87 11.52 37.16
CA PHE A 218 17.07 12.02 38.51
C PHE A 218 18.26 12.97 38.56
N TYR A 219 17.98 14.22 38.87
CA TYR A 219 18.94 15.29 39.06
C TYR A 219 19.09 15.56 40.55
N ALA A 220 20.32 15.70 41.03
CA ALA A 220 20.59 15.95 42.44
C ALA A 220 21.69 17.00 42.61
N SER A 221 21.38 18.07 43.34
CA SER A 221 22.33 19.10 43.76
C SER A 221 22.50 19.01 45.27
N THR A 222 23.74 18.81 45.73
CA THR A 222 24.01 18.56 47.15
C THR A 222 24.83 19.68 47.76
N ARG A 223 24.38 20.17 48.92
CA ARG A 223 25.11 21.08 49.78
C ARG A 223 25.44 20.37 51.09
N VAL A 224 26.66 20.54 51.58
CA VAL A 224 27.12 19.91 52.81
C VAL A 224 27.58 20.98 53.77
N GLN A 225 27.10 20.91 55.00
CA GLN A 225 27.47 21.83 56.06
C GLN A 225 27.94 21.03 57.28
N GLU A 226 29.06 21.40 57.87
CA GLU A 226 29.60 20.77 59.09
C GLU A 226 29.46 21.72 60.29
N LYS A 227 29.15 21.16 61.44
CA LYS A 227 29.16 21.84 62.75
C LYS A 227 30.01 21.03 63.71
N SER A 228 31.06 21.63 64.24
CA SER A 228 31.83 21.03 65.33
C SER A 228 31.22 21.40 66.68
N ARG A 229 31.57 20.67 67.76
CA ARG A 229 31.13 21.00 69.13
C ARG A 229 31.49 22.43 69.58
N LYS A 230 32.49 23.05 68.96
CA LYS A 230 32.93 24.41 69.31
C LYS A 230 32.18 25.49 68.52
N ASP A 231 31.57 25.14 67.40
CA ASP A 231 30.93 26.08 66.51
C ASP A 231 29.44 26.21 66.87
N SER A 232 28.93 27.44 66.94
CA SER A 232 27.51 27.71 67.18
C SER A 232 26.67 27.43 65.93
N GLN A 233 27.26 27.57 64.73
CA GLN A 233 26.59 27.52 63.43
C GLN A 233 27.18 26.43 62.52
N PHE A 234 26.38 26.01 61.54
CA PHE A 234 26.82 25.13 60.47
C PHE A 234 27.63 25.93 59.43
N ILE A 235 28.79 25.41 59.04
CA ILE A 235 29.67 26.02 58.05
C ILE A 235 29.61 25.18 56.77
N GLU A 236 29.32 25.82 55.64
CA GLU A 236 29.27 25.14 54.34
C GLU A 236 30.66 24.66 53.91
N LEU A 237 30.74 23.40 53.50
CA LEU A 237 31.94 22.82 52.93
C LEU A 237 31.99 23.11 51.42
N THR A 238 33.14 23.55 50.94
CA THR A 238 33.39 23.83 49.52
C THR A 238 34.17 22.73 48.81
N ASP A 239 34.62 21.69 49.53
CA ASP A 239 35.38 20.58 48.95
C ASP A 239 34.46 19.65 48.14
N ASN A 240 34.60 19.74 46.81
CA ASN A 240 33.85 18.93 45.84
C ASN A 240 33.98 17.42 46.05
N LYS A 241 35.11 16.92 46.56
CA LYS A 241 35.28 15.49 46.82
C LYS A 241 34.40 15.05 47.97
N VAL A 242 34.40 15.82 49.06
CA VAL A 242 33.56 15.56 50.24
C VAL A 242 32.08 15.68 49.90
N ILE A 243 31.69 16.71 49.13
CA ILE A 243 30.31 16.88 48.66
C ILE A 243 29.86 15.66 47.86
N LYS A 244 30.67 15.18 46.90
CA LYS A 244 30.36 13.99 46.11
C LYS A 244 30.27 12.72 46.95
N ASP A 245 31.09 12.57 47.99
CA ASP A 245 31.03 11.41 48.88
C ASP A 245 29.73 11.38 49.69
N TYR A 246 29.30 12.53 50.24
CA TYR A 246 28.00 12.63 50.92
C TYR A 246 26.82 12.53 49.96
N GLN A 247 26.92 13.07 48.75
CA GLN A 247 25.91 12.90 47.70
C GLN A 247 25.73 11.41 47.39
N LYS A 248 26.82 10.65 47.18
CA LYS A 248 26.75 9.19 46.96
C LYS A 248 26.14 8.45 48.15
N LYS A 249 26.52 8.79 49.38
CA LYS A 249 25.92 8.20 50.59
C LYS A 249 24.42 8.45 50.64
N LEU A 250 23.99 9.67 50.32
CA LEU A 250 22.58 10.04 50.31
C LEU A 250 21.82 9.32 49.19
N LEU A 251 22.36 9.31 47.97
CA LEU A 251 21.76 8.64 46.83
C LEU A 251 21.65 7.13 46.99
N LYS A 252 22.57 6.50 47.73
CA LYS A 252 22.48 5.08 48.04
C LYS A 252 21.19 4.74 48.81
N PHE A 253 20.71 5.64 49.70
CA PHE A 253 19.42 5.45 50.36
C PHE A 253 18.23 5.50 49.40
N PHE A 254 18.38 6.00 48.17
CA PHE A 254 17.35 5.94 47.15
C PHE A 254 17.56 4.76 46.21
N ASP A 255 18.81 4.49 45.81
CA ASP A 255 19.18 3.37 44.94
C ASP A 255 18.70 2.03 45.53
N ASP A 256 18.88 1.78 46.84
CA ASP A 256 18.48 0.54 47.50
C ASP A 256 16.96 0.23 47.42
N PHE A 257 16.13 1.19 47.00
CA PHE A 257 14.66 1.04 46.91
C PHE A 257 14.09 1.28 45.50
N LEU A 258 14.85 1.99 44.68
CA LEU A 258 14.50 2.29 43.29
C LEU A 258 15.17 1.31 42.31
N VAL A 259 16.20 0.58 42.75
CA VAL A 259 16.88 -0.50 42.02
C VAL A 259 16.45 -1.85 42.61
N GLY A 260 15.17 -2.20 42.45
CA GLY A 260 14.68 -3.57 42.64
C GLY A 260 13.94 -3.85 43.95
N ASN A 261 12.60 -3.82 43.86
CA ASN A 261 11.81 -5.03 43.69
C ASN A 261 10.85 -4.80 42.51
#